data_AF-B9M138-F1
#
_entry.id   AF-B9M138-F1
#
_cell.length_a   1.000
_cell.length_b   1.000
_cell.length_c   1.000
_cell.angle_alpha   90.00
_cell.angle_beta   90.00
_cell.angle_gamma   90.00
#
_symmetry.space_group_name_H-M   'P 1'
#
loop_
_entity.id
_entity.type
_entity.pdbx_description
1 polymer ?
#
loop_
_entity_poly.entity_id
_entity_poly.type
_entity_poly.pdbx_seq_one_letter_code
_entity_poly.pdbx_strand_id
1 'polypeptide(L)'
;MPIRDDEKLEVWSQQVLLPDASVYSKQWLQIEHEVLKLPEFPPELLDLYLSHIRRCTLTLIRPAKVNGGIHFRLLGSSLSLLSFSPPVIHGDPESYEVTLCLSGGFLVQQGECERGRFRLTAKGFGGDVTVSVELSDYCPLLLGSSRPSRLRKVSYRLTQAYIHKVVTIRFLAGLYRKLTGRSLPVKVRTQSLNGGEEI
;
A
#
# COMPACT_ATOMS: atom_id res chain seq x y z
N MET A 1 -30.11 -8.79 4.11
CA MET A 1 -30.19 -7.67 5.07
C MET A 1 -30.10 -6.36 4.30
N PRO A 2 -31.01 -5.41 4.50
CA PRO A 2 -30.86 -4.06 3.94
C PRO A 2 -29.62 -3.40 4.56
N ILE A 3 -28.76 -2.82 3.71
CA ILE A 3 -27.64 -1.99 4.15
C ILE A 3 -28.26 -0.78 4.85
N ARG A 4 -27.88 -0.52 6.11
CA ARG A 4 -28.33 0.70 6.78
C ARG A 4 -27.62 1.89 6.13
N ASP A 5 -28.35 2.97 5.85
CA ASP A 5 -27.81 4.17 5.16
C ASP A 5 -26.65 4.86 5.93
N ASP A 6 -26.34 4.44 7.15
CA ASP A 6 -25.24 4.93 7.99
C ASP A 6 -23.99 4.04 8.00
N GLU A 7 -24.03 2.85 7.37
CA GLU A 7 -22.91 1.90 7.37
C GLU A 7 -21.76 2.44 6.50
N LYS A 8 -20.59 2.63 7.11
CA LYS A 8 -19.38 3.13 6.45
C LYS A 8 -18.26 2.11 6.55
N LEU A 9 -17.52 1.94 5.46
CA LEU A 9 -16.29 1.15 5.50
C LEU A 9 -15.20 1.96 6.19
N GLU A 10 -14.77 1.52 7.36
CA GLU A 10 -13.63 2.12 8.05
C GLU A 10 -12.32 1.60 7.45
N VAL A 11 -11.45 2.54 7.05
CA VAL A 11 -10.08 2.25 6.63
C VAL A 11 -9.15 3.02 7.56
N TRP A 12 -8.38 2.29 8.35
CA TRP A 12 -7.37 2.86 9.21
C TRP A 12 -6.12 3.22 8.41
N SER A 13 -5.47 4.30 8.81
CA SER A 13 -4.31 4.85 8.14
C SER A 13 -3.33 5.42 9.15
N GLN A 14 -2.06 5.08 8.98
CA GLN A 14 -0.93 5.80 9.56
C GLN A 14 0.02 6.20 8.45
N GLN A 15 0.59 7.41 8.54
CA GLN A 15 1.69 7.83 7.70
C GLN A 15 2.58 8.81 8.46
N VAL A 16 3.83 8.42 8.69
CA VAL A 16 4.77 9.18 9.52
C VAL A 16 6.17 9.16 8.92
N LEU A 17 6.91 10.25 9.14
CA LEU A 17 8.34 10.37 8.94
C LEU A 17 9.04 9.97 10.23
N LEU A 18 9.91 8.98 10.14
CA LEU A 18 10.69 8.49 11.26
C LEU A 18 11.95 9.34 11.47
N PRO A 19 12.61 9.27 12.65
CA PRO A 19 13.80 10.07 12.97
C PRO A 19 14.98 9.87 12.02
N ASP A 20 15.06 8.71 11.35
CA ASP A 20 16.08 8.37 10.36
C ASP A 20 15.72 8.85 8.94
N ALA A 21 14.67 9.67 8.82
CA ALA A 21 14.08 10.18 7.59
C ALA A 21 13.50 9.12 6.64
N SER A 22 13.30 7.90 7.12
CA SER A 22 12.50 6.91 6.44
C SER A 22 11.00 7.18 6.66
N VAL A 23 10.19 6.72 5.72
CA VAL A 23 8.74 6.84 5.77
C VAL A 23 8.15 5.50 6.17
N TYR A 24 7.24 5.57 7.13
CA TYR A 24 6.32 4.49 7.45
C TYR A 24 4.92 4.88 6.99
N SER A 25 4.27 4.04 6.19
CA SER A 25 2.88 4.20 5.79
C SER A 25 2.17 2.86 5.91
N LYS A 26 1.02 2.83 6.58
CA LYS A 26 0.19 1.63 6.67
C LYS A 26 -1.27 2.01 6.53
N GLN A 27 -1.99 1.30 5.67
CA GLN A 27 -3.43 1.38 5.60
C GLN A 27 -4.02 -0.02 5.71
N TRP A 28 -5.09 -0.16 6.46
CA TRP A 28 -5.73 -1.45 6.67
C TRP A 28 -7.23 -1.32 6.87
N LEU A 29 -7.92 -2.44 6.69
CA LEU A 29 -9.32 -2.60 7.05
C LEU A 29 -9.53 -3.96 7.71
N GLN A 30 -10.67 -4.11 8.35
CA GLN A 30 -11.15 -5.33 8.95
C GLN A 30 -12.45 -5.68 8.24
N ILE A 31 -12.60 -6.95 7.88
CA ILE A 31 -13.78 -7.50 7.23
C ILE A 31 -14.33 -8.56 8.15
N GLU A 32 -15.56 -8.36 8.61
CA GLU A 32 -16.25 -9.35 9.43
C GLU A 32 -16.47 -10.64 8.62
N HIS A 33 -16.26 -11.78 9.27
CA HIS A 33 -16.40 -13.09 8.61
C HIS A 33 -17.79 -13.26 7.98
N GLU A 34 -18.83 -12.78 8.66
CA GLU A 34 -20.23 -12.92 8.28
C GLU A 34 -20.60 -12.26 6.94
N VAL A 35 -19.80 -11.27 6.50
CA VAL A 35 -20.07 -10.53 5.26
C VAL A 35 -19.23 -11.00 4.08
N LEU A 36 -18.28 -11.91 4.30
CA LEU A 36 -17.48 -12.51 3.24
C LEU A 36 -18.34 -13.43 2.39
N LYS A 37 -18.31 -13.23 1.07
CA LYS A 37 -19.04 -14.07 0.11
C LYS A 37 -18.16 -15.13 -0.54
N LEU A 38 -16.85 -14.99 -0.44
CA LEU A 38 -15.91 -15.93 -1.00
C LEU A 38 -15.50 -16.94 0.08
N PRO A 39 -15.49 -18.24 -0.25
CA PRO A 39 -15.06 -19.27 0.70
C PRO A 39 -13.56 -19.17 1.01
N GLU A 40 -12.79 -18.55 0.11
CA GLU A 40 -11.34 -18.41 0.23
C GLU A 40 -10.91 -16.98 -0.16
N PHE A 41 -9.88 -16.48 0.52
CA PHE A 41 -9.27 -15.20 0.20
C PHE A 41 -8.36 -15.35 -1.03
N PRO A 42 -8.39 -14.44 -2.01
CA PRO A 42 -7.67 -14.62 -3.26
C PRO A 42 -6.14 -14.66 -3.03
N PRO A 43 -5.43 -15.74 -3.44
CA PRO A 43 -3.98 -15.85 -3.31
C PRO A 43 -3.21 -14.89 -4.25
N GLU A 44 -3.93 -14.15 -5.08
CA GLU A 44 -3.42 -13.20 -6.07
C GLU A 44 -3.49 -11.73 -5.60
N LEU A 45 -3.43 -11.48 -4.28
CA LEU A 45 -3.59 -10.13 -3.71
C LEU A 45 -2.61 -9.11 -4.32
N LEU A 46 -1.36 -9.54 -4.56
CA LEU A 46 -0.37 -8.72 -5.25
C LEU A 46 -0.82 -8.35 -6.66
N ASP A 47 -1.33 -9.29 -7.46
CA ASP A 47 -1.77 -9.02 -8.83
C ASP A 47 -2.99 -8.11 -8.89
N LEU A 48 -3.90 -8.25 -7.93
CA LEU A 48 -5.02 -7.32 -7.75
C LEU A 48 -4.53 -5.92 -7.44
N TYR A 49 -3.52 -5.78 -6.58
CA TYR A 49 -2.91 -4.51 -6.23
C TYR A 49 -2.20 -3.85 -7.43
N LEU A 50 -1.36 -4.59 -8.15
CA LEU A 50 -0.65 -4.07 -9.33
C LEU A 50 -1.65 -3.65 -10.43
N SER A 51 -2.69 -4.46 -10.65
CA SER A 51 -3.76 -4.14 -11.60
C SER A 51 -4.57 -2.92 -11.16
N HIS A 52 -4.80 -2.75 -9.86
CA HIS A 52 -5.43 -1.56 -9.31
C HIS A 52 -4.60 -0.30 -9.56
N ILE A 53 -3.29 -0.35 -9.34
CA ILE A 53 -2.40 0.79 -9.61
C ILE A 53 -2.47 1.21 -11.08
N ARG A 54 -2.43 0.25 -12.01
CA ARG A 54 -2.58 0.53 -13.45
C ARG A 54 -3.88 1.26 -13.73
N ARG A 55 -5.01 0.79 -13.19
CA ARG A 55 -6.32 1.40 -13.41
C ARG A 55 -6.43 2.78 -12.75
N CYS A 56 -5.99 2.90 -11.50
CA CYS A 56 -6.12 4.14 -10.72
C CYS A 56 -5.24 5.27 -11.26
N THR A 57 -4.14 4.94 -11.92
CA THR A 57 -3.22 5.90 -12.54
C THR A 57 -3.49 6.09 -14.04
N LEU A 58 -4.58 5.54 -14.58
CA LEU A 58 -4.87 5.54 -16.02
C LEU A 58 -3.68 5.05 -16.86
N THR A 59 -2.97 4.06 -16.35
CA THR A 59 -1.75 3.46 -16.92
C THR A 59 -0.53 4.37 -16.98
N LEU A 60 -0.58 5.57 -16.35
CA LEU A 60 0.58 6.45 -16.20
C LEU A 60 1.70 5.74 -15.43
N ILE A 61 1.34 5.02 -14.36
CA ILE A 61 2.26 4.13 -13.66
C ILE A 61 1.94 2.70 -14.08
N ARG A 62 2.94 2.01 -14.63
CA ARG A 62 2.86 0.64 -15.13
C ARG A 62 3.76 -0.25 -14.27
N PRO A 63 3.23 -0.88 -13.22
CA PRO A 63 3.89 -1.98 -12.57
C PRO A 63 4.06 -3.10 -13.60
N ALA A 64 5.26 -3.66 -13.73
CA ALA A 64 5.59 -4.77 -14.62
C ALA A 64 6.40 -5.80 -13.84
N LYS A 65 5.94 -7.05 -13.85
CA LYS A 65 6.72 -8.20 -13.41
C LYS A 65 7.78 -8.49 -14.47
N VAL A 66 9.04 -8.56 -14.07
CA VAL A 66 10.19 -8.89 -14.91
C VAL A 66 11.03 -9.97 -14.22
N ASN A 67 11.97 -10.59 -14.94
CA ASN A 67 12.78 -11.70 -14.41
C ASN A 67 13.59 -11.37 -13.14
N GLY A 68 13.71 -10.09 -12.76
CA GLY A 68 14.38 -9.63 -11.55
C GLY A 68 13.46 -9.02 -10.48
N GLY A 69 12.14 -9.06 -10.65
CA GLY A 69 11.19 -8.52 -9.67
C GLY A 69 10.09 -7.64 -10.28
N ILE A 70 9.76 -6.52 -9.64
CA ILE A 70 8.63 -5.67 -10.03
C ILE A 70 9.09 -4.22 -10.22
N HIS A 71 8.84 -3.68 -11.40
CA HIS A 71 9.24 -2.32 -11.76
C HIS A 71 7.99 -1.46 -11.97
N PHE A 72 7.93 -0.32 -11.28
CA PHE A 72 6.89 0.70 -11.48
C PHE A 72 7.41 1.72 -12.48
N ARG A 73 7.04 1.57 -13.76
CA ARG A 73 7.54 2.43 -14.84
C ARG A 73 6.56 3.55 -15.18
N LEU A 74 7.08 4.68 -15.64
CA LEU A 74 6.25 5.74 -16.21
C LEU A 74 5.88 5.38 -17.66
N LEU A 75 4.63 5.64 -18.04
CA LEU A 75 4.10 5.47 -19.39
C LEU A 75 5.06 6.01 -20.45
N GLY A 76 5.36 5.21 -21.47
CA GLY A 76 6.22 5.62 -22.59
C GLY A 76 7.71 5.72 -22.26
N SER A 77 8.14 5.28 -21.06
CA SER A 77 9.55 5.34 -20.64
C SER A 77 10.09 3.98 -20.17
N SER A 78 11.40 3.83 -20.23
CA SER A 78 12.15 2.77 -19.53
C SER A 78 12.47 3.12 -18.08
N LEU A 79 12.17 4.36 -17.65
CA LEU A 79 12.48 4.86 -16.32
C LEU A 79 11.63 4.13 -15.27
N SER A 80 12.31 3.48 -14.33
CA SER A 80 11.67 2.87 -13.16
C SER A 80 11.56 3.92 -12.05
N LEU A 81 10.33 4.27 -11.66
CA LEU A 81 10.06 5.13 -10.52
C LEU A 81 10.46 4.42 -9.23
N LEU A 82 10.09 3.14 -9.11
CA LEU A 82 10.45 2.24 -8.03
C LEU A 82 10.71 0.84 -8.63
N SER A 83 11.76 0.20 -8.17
CA SER A 83 12.11 -1.19 -8.49
C SER A 83 12.11 -2.00 -7.20
N PHE A 84 11.54 -3.19 -7.27
CA PHE A 84 11.51 -4.13 -6.16
C PHE A 84 12.13 -5.46 -6.60
N SER A 85 12.75 -6.15 -5.66
CA SER A 85 13.19 -7.54 -5.79
C SER A 85 12.00 -8.48 -6.09
N PRO A 86 12.26 -9.74 -6.47
CA PRO A 86 11.21 -10.74 -6.58
C PRO A 86 10.36 -10.82 -5.29
N PRO A 87 9.04 -11.02 -5.42
CA PRO A 87 8.16 -11.14 -4.25
C PRO A 87 8.52 -12.36 -3.42
N VAL A 88 8.63 -12.15 -2.11
CA VAL A 88 8.67 -13.23 -1.13
C VAL A 88 7.25 -13.43 -0.62
N ILE A 89 6.70 -14.62 -0.89
CA ILE A 89 5.32 -14.97 -0.55
C ILE A 89 5.35 -15.96 0.61
N HIS A 90 4.64 -15.62 1.68
CA HIS A 90 4.38 -16.50 2.81
C HIS A 90 2.87 -16.73 2.88
N GLY A 91 2.44 -17.94 2.52
CA GLY A 91 1.05 -18.37 2.68
C GLY A 91 1.00 -19.49 3.71
N ASP A 92 0.11 -19.35 4.68
CA ASP A 92 -0.29 -20.40 5.60
C ASP A 92 -1.82 -20.51 5.62
N PRO A 93 -2.43 -21.50 6.29
CA PRO A 93 -3.88 -21.67 6.28
C PRO A 93 -4.68 -20.48 6.84
N GLU A 94 -4.07 -19.63 7.67
CA GLU A 94 -4.75 -18.52 8.36
C GLU A 94 -4.34 -17.14 7.82
N SER A 95 -3.28 -17.09 7.00
CA SER A 95 -2.68 -15.85 6.55
C SER A 95 -2.01 -15.93 5.18
N TYR A 96 -1.97 -14.77 4.53
CA TYR A 96 -1.26 -14.54 3.28
C TYR A 96 -0.47 -13.24 3.40
N GLU A 97 0.84 -13.31 3.14
CA GLU A 97 1.74 -12.17 3.16
C GLU A 97 2.61 -12.17 1.90
N VAL A 98 2.71 -11.01 1.26
CA VAL A 98 3.69 -10.75 0.19
C VAL A 98 4.56 -9.60 0.62
N THR A 99 5.88 -9.82 0.60
CA THR A 99 6.89 -8.79 0.81
C THR A 99 7.63 -8.50 -0.49
N LEU A 100 7.78 -7.22 -0.80
CA LEU A 100 8.63 -6.69 -1.85
C LEU A 100 9.71 -5.82 -1.21
N CYS A 101 10.98 -6.19 -1.37
CA CYS A 101 12.09 -5.34 -0.95
C CYS A 101 12.42 -4.35 -2.06
N LEU A 102 12.56 -3.08 -1.71
CA LEU A 102 13.02 -2.06 -2.64
C LEU A 102 14.44 -2.44 -3.10
N SER A 103 14.70 -2.25 -4.39
CA SER A 103 16.01 -2.47 -5.01
C SER A 103 16.46 -1.28 -5.86
N GLY A 104 15.73 -0.16 -5.78
CA GLY A 104 16.08 1.11 -6.41
C GLY A 104 14.92 1.81 -7.10
N GLY A 105 15.26 2.68 -8.05
CA GLY A 105 14.31 3.51 -8.80
C GLY A 105 14.54 5.00 -8.57
N PHE A 106 13.99 5.81 -9.47
CA PHE A 106 14.21 7.25 -9.50
C PHE A 106 13.66 7.98 -8.27
N LEU A 107 12.63 7.42 -7.61
CA LEU A 107 12.01 8.08 -6.46
C LEU A 107 12.68 7.76 -5.12
N VAL A 108 13.77 6.98 -5.12
CA VAL A 108 14.53 6.59 -3.91
C VAL A 108 15.77 7.46 -3.75
N GLN A 109 16.17 7.77 -2.51
CA GLN A 109 17.45 8.42 -2.23
C GLN A 109 18.62 7.52 -2.65
N GLN A 110 19.69 8.14 -3.18
CA GLN A 110 20.91 7.42 -3.53
C GLN A 110 21.53 6.80 -2.28
N GLY A 111 21.91 5.52 -2.36
CA GLY A 111 22.46 4.76 -1.23
C GLY A 111 21.42 4.07 -0.34
N GLU A 112 20.13 4.39 -0.51
CA GLU A 112 19.04 3.86 0.32
C GLU A 112 18.17 2.82 -0.42
N CYS A 113 18.64 2.34 -1.58
CA CYS A 113 17.89 1.47 -2.48
C CYS A 113 17.43 0.15 -1.85
N GLU A 114 18.13 -0.35 -0.83
CA GLU A 114 17.92 -1.68 -0.23
C GLU A 114 17.15 -1.65 1.11
N ARG A 115 16.73 -0.48 1.59
CA ARG A 115 16.10 -0.37 2.93
C ARG A 115 14.59 -0.54 2.89
N GLY A 116 13.93 0.00 1.86
CA GLY A 116 12.47 0.06 1.81
C GLY A 116 11.81 -1.31 1.65
N ARG A 117 10.67 -1.51 2.30
CA ARG A 117 9.86 -2.72 2.15
C ARG A 117 8.41 -2.37 1.93
N PHE A 118 7.81 -3.01 0.94
CA PHE A 118 6.38 -2.97 0.71
C PHE A 118 5.77 -4.32 1.08
N ARG A 119 4.72 -4.30 1.90
CA ARG A 119 4.03 -5.49 2.38
C ARG A 119 2.54 -5.44 2.12
N LEU A 120 2.01 -6.55 1.64
CA LEU A 120 0.57 -6.82 1.54
C LEU A 120 0.25 -8.00 2.43
N THR A 121 -0.70 -7.84 3.34
CA THR A 121 -1.09 -8.91 4.27
C THR A 121 -2.59 -9.11 4.25
N ALA A 122 -3.05 -10.35 4.33
CA ALA A 122 -4.39 -10.74 4.73
C ALA A 122 -4.27 -11.79 5.84
N LYS A 123 -4.91 -11.58 6.99
CA LYS A 123 -4.81 -12.46 8.16
C LYS A 123 -6.20 -12.74 8.73
N GLY A 124 -6.37 -13.90 9.35
CA GLY A 124 -7.60 -14.29 10.04
C GLY A 124 -8.56 -15.12 9.18
N PHE A 125 -8.03 -15.96 8.27
CA PHE A 125 -8.89 -16.86 7.49
C PHE A 125 -9.60 -17.84 8.42
N GLY A 126 -10.94 -17.95 8.30
CA GLY A 126 -11.80 -18.68 9.25
C GLY A 126 -12.45 -17.79 10.32
N GLY A 127 -12.16 -16.49 10.33
CA GLY A 127 -12.78 -15.49 11.18
C GLY A 127 -12.74 -14.10 10.54
N ASP A 128 -12.65 -13.06 11.36
CA ASP A 128 -12.55 -11.69 10.86
C ASP A 128 -11.21 -11.47 10.16
N VAL A 129 -11.27 -10.97 8.93
CA VAL A 129 -10.09 -10.82 8.07
C VAL A 129 -9.56 -9.41 8.16
N THR A 130 -8.30 -9.26 8.56
CA THR A 130 -7.57 -7.99 8.47
C THR A 130 -6.76 -7.96 7.19
N VAL A 131 -6.99 -6.96 6.34
CA VAL A 131 -6.19 -6.72 5.14
C VAL A 131 -5.39 -5.44 5.30
N SER A 132 -4.08 -5.49 5.06
CA SER A 132 -3.21 -4.32 5.17
C SER A 132 -2.26 -4.16 3.99
N VAL A 133 -1.93 -2.90 3.73
CA VAL A 133 -0.88 -2.46 2.82
C VAL A 133 0.07 -1.60 3.62
N GLU A 134 1.35 -1.95 3.62
CA GLU A 134 2.39 -1.30 4.40
C GLU A 134 3.58 -0.94 3.50
N LEU A 135 4.16 0.23 3.75
CA LEU A 135 5.46 0.66 3.26
C LEU A 135 6.30 1.06 4.48
N SER A 136 7.42 0.40 4.70
CA SER A 136 8.37 0.73 5.77
C SER A 136 9.73 1.07 5.19
N ASP A 137 10.53 1.79 5.98
CA ASP A 137 11.96 2.04 5.73
C ASP A 137 12.26 2.70 4.37
N TYR A 138 11.24 3.31 3.75
CA TYR A 138 11.37 3.95 2.44
C TYR A 138 11.99 5.33 2.61
N CYS A 139 13.07 5.62 1.88
CA CYS A 139 13.73 6.93 1.88
C CYS A 139 13.44 7.66 0.55
N PRO A 140 12.42 8.53 0.49
CA PRO A 140 12.03 9.20 -0.75
C PRO A 140 13.06 10.24 -1.19
N LEU A 141 13.35 10.28 -2.49
CA LEU A 141 14.24 11.27 -3.11
C LEU A 141 13.82 12.71 -2.80
N LEU A 142 12.50 12.98 -2.75
CA LEU A 142 11.97 14.32 -2.47
C LEU A 142 12.33 14.84 -1.08
N LEU A 143 12.57 13.96 -0.10
CA LEU A 143 13.08 14.35 1.21
C LEU A 143 14.59 14.61 1.13
N GLY A 144 15.31 13.78 0.36
CA GLY A 144 16.65 14.03 -0.17
C GLY A 144 17.77 14.17 0.86
N SER A 145 17.52 13.84 2.13
CA SER A 145 18.52 13.74 3.21
C SER A 145 17.88 13.19 4.49
N SER A 146 18.71 12.87 5.48
CA SER A 146 18.30 12.54 6.86
C SER A 146 17.66 13.69 7.63
N ARG A 147 17.78 14.94 7.15
CA ARG A 147 17.17 16.14 7.77
C ARG A 147 16.45 16.98 6.72
N PRO A 148 15.31 16.50 6.19
CA PRO A 148 14.60 17.19 5.11
C PRO A 148 14.09 18.56 5.57
N SER A 149 14.25 19.56 4.71
CA SER A 149 13.70 20.90 4.94
C SER A 149 12.18 20.89 4.93
N ARG A 150 11.55 21.90 5.54
CA ARG A 150 10.07 22.03 5.58
C ARG A 150 9.44 22.00 4.18
N LEU A 151 10.06 22.68 3.20
CA LEU A 151 9.58 22.71 1.81
C LEU A 151 9.62 21.32 1.16
N ARG A 152 10.69 20.55 1.39
CA ARG A 152 10.82 19.17 0.89
C ARG A 152 9.78 18.25 1.51
N LYS A 153 9.56 18.39 2.83
CA LYS A 153 8.48 17.68 3.53
C LYS A 153 7.12 18.00 2.89
N VAL A 154 6.75 19.27 2.76
CA VAL A 154 5.48 19.68 2.15
C VAL A 154 5.34 19.13 0.72
N SER A 155 6.39 19.23 -0.09
CA SER A 155 6.39 18.71 -1.47
C SER A 155 6.14 17.20 -1.50
N TYR A 156 6.80 16.45 -0.62
CA TYR A 156 6.59 15.02 -0.46
C TYR A 156 5.15 14.68 -0.02
N ARG A 157 4.64 15.39 1.00
CA ARG A 157 3.28 15.21 1.53
C ARG A 157 2.21 15.37 0.46
N LEU A 158 2.30 16.45 -0.32
CA LEU A 158 1.32 16.80 -1.35
C LEU A 158 1.40 15.93 -2.61
N THR A 159 2.50 15.20 -2.82
CA THR A 159 2.72 14.40 -4.02
C THR A 159 2.71 12.91 -3.68
N GLN A 160 3.86 12.34 -3.36
CA GLN A 160 4.03 10.90 -3.18
C GLN A 160 3.20 10.36 -2.03
N ALA A 161 3.22 11.03 -0.87
CA ALA A 161 2.53 10.57 0.32
C ALA A 161 1.00 10.59 0.13
N TYR A 162 0.46 11.68 -0.41
CA TYR A 162 -0.97 11.80 -0.72
C TYR A 162 -1.42 10.78 -1.78
N ILE A 163 -0.69 10.67 -2.91
CA ILE A 163 -1.03 9.74 -3.98
C ILE A 163 -1.02 8.30 -3.46
N HIS A 164 0.02 7.90 -2.72
CA HIS A 164 0.12 6.57 -2.14
C HIS A 164 -1.10 6.26 -1.24
N LYS A 165 -1.39 7.14 -0.28
CA LYS A 165 -2.53 6.99 0.63
C LYS A 165 -3.86 6.84 -0.12
N VAL A 166 -4.12 7.69 -1.10
CA VAL A 166 -5.37 7.64 -1.89
C VAL A 166 -5.47 6.33 -2.69
N VAL A 167 -4.39 5.94 -3.38
CA VAL A 167 -4.35 4.71 -4.18
C VAL A 167 -4.61 3.49 -3.30
N THR A 168 -3.97 3.42 -2.13
CA THR A 168 -4.10 2.31 -1.19
C THR A 168 -5.49 2.24 -0.56
N ILE A 169 -6.07 3.36 -0.13
CA ILE A 169 -7.44 3.39 0.41
C ILE A 169 -8.45 2.92 -0.64
N ARG A 170 -8.31 3.39 -1.89
CA ARG A 170 -9.17 2.95 -2.99
C ARG A 170 -8.99 1.48 -3.34
N PHE A 171 -7.77 0.96 -3.21
CA PHE A 171 -7.50 -0.46 -3.39
C PHE A 171 -8.25 -1.29 -2.34
N LEU A 172 -8.10 -0.94 -1.06
CA LEU A 172 -8.75 -1.63 0.05
C LEU A 172 -10.28 -1.59 -0.08
N ALA A 173 -10.86 -0.42 -0.43
CA ALA A 173 -12.30 -0.31 -0.67
C ALA A 173 -12.77 -1.15 -1.87
N GLY A 174 -11.99 -1.18 -2.96
CA GLY A 174 -12.28 -2.02 -4.12
C GLY A 174 -12.18 -3.51 -3.82
N LEU A 175 -11.21 -3.90 -2.99
CA LEU A 175 -11.05 -5.26 -2.51
C LEU A 175 -12.20 -5.67 -1.60
N TYR A 176 -12.59 -4.84 -0.64
CA TYR A 176 -13.78 -5.06 0.20
C TYR A 176 -15.01 -5.33 -0.67
N ARG A 177 -15.26 -4.48 -1.68
CA ARG A 177 -16.37 -4.68 -2.62
C ARG A 177 -16.27 -6.00 -3.37
N LYS A 178 -15.06 -6.43 -3.77
CA LYS A 178 -14.86 -7.72 -4.44
C LYS A 178 -15.16 -8.90 -3.51
N LEU A 179 -14.76 -8.82 -2.24
CA LEU A 179 -14.89 -9.92 -1.26
C LEU A 179 -16.30 -10.05 -0.67
N THR A 180 -16.99 -8.93 -0.45
CA THR A 180 -18.31 -8.91 0.21
C THR A 180 -19.47 -8.65 -0.76
N GLY A 181 -19.16 -8.17 -1.97
CA GLY A 181 -20.15 -7.67 -2.93
C GLY A 181 -20.86 -6.38 -2.48
N ARG A 182 -20.42 -5.74 -1.38
CA ARG A 182 -21.00 -4.49 -0.86
C ARG A 182 -20.15 -3.30 -1.28
N SER A 183 -20.80 -2.16 -1.52
CA SER A 183 -20.11 -0.89 -1.78
C SER A 183 -20.57 0.11 -0.73
N LEU A 184 -19.68 0.46 0.20
CA LEU A 184 -19.96 1.39 1.29
C LEU A 184 -19.15 2.67 1.11
N PRO A 185 -19.66 3.83 1.56
CA PRO A 185 -18.86 5.04 1.68
C PRO A 185 -17.65 4.80 2.60
N VAL A 186 -16.47 5.26 2.16
CA VAL A 186 -15.22 5.06 2.92
C VAL A 186 -15.06 6.15 3.96
N LYS A 187 -14.79 5.75 5.20
CA LYS A 187 -14.38 6.64 6.30
C LYS A 187 -12.94 6.33 6.68
N VAL A 188 -12.04 7.28 6.46
CA VAL A 188 -10.63 7.12 6.83
C VAL A 188 -10.44 7.47 8.30
N ARG A 189 -9.81 6.58 9.06
CA ARG A 189 -9.45 6.79 10.47
C ARG A 189 -7.94 6.91 10.58
N THR A 190 -7.45 7.98 11.20
CA THR A 190 -6.02 8.09 11.52
C THR A 190 -5.76 7.35 12.82
N GLN A 191 -4.75 6.47 12.83
CA GLN A 191 -4.30 5.79 14.04
C GLN A 191 -2.77 5.87 14.13
N SER A 192 -2.26 6.20 15.30
CA SER A 192 -0.83 6.22 15.57
C SER A 192 -0.39 4.87 16.13
N LEU A 193 0.36 4.08 15.35
CA LEU A 193 0.99 2.83 15.80
C LEU A 193 2.47 3.05 16.12
N ASN A 194 3.16 3.78 15.25
CA ASN A 194 4.58 4.17 15.42
C ASN A 194 4.73 5.64 15.81
N GLY A 195 5.79 5.97 16.57
CA GLY A 195 6.19 7.36 16.80
C GLY A 195 6.80 7.99 15.55
N GLY A 196 6.60 9.29 15.35
CA GLY A 196 7.15 10.02 14.19
C GLY A 196 6.41 11.33 13.90
N GLU A 197 6.91 12.09 12.94
CA GLU A 197 6.23 13.30 12.45
C GLU A 197 5.18 12.89 11.41
N GLU A 198 3.91 13.23 11.62
CA GLU A 198 2.86 12.94 10.62
C GLU A 198 3.17 13.63 9.29
N ILE A 199 3.10 12.89 8.19
CA ILE A 199 3.34 13.39 6.82
C ILE A 199 2.21 13.04 5.87
#